data_AF-A0A291QS05-F1
#
_entry.id   AF-A0A291QS05-F1
#
_cell.length_a   1.000
_cell.length_b   1.000
_cell.length_c   1.000
_cell.angle_alpha   90.00
_cell.angle_beta   90.00
_cell.angle_gamma   90.00
#
_symmetry.space_group_name_H-M   'P 1'
#
loop_
_entity.id
_entity.type
_entity.pdbx_description
1 polymer ?
#
loop_
_entity_poly.entity_id
_entity_poly.type
_entity_poly.pdbx_seq_one_letter_code
_entity_poly.pdbx_strand_id
1 'polypeptide(L)'
;MEQFNITFDANAKNYVVVIIPKEEDGKQLFTAIIDEDRKVEFEKQKDGTLDVTNNPKLETNVINSIATRILEQVNLEDRNNHPWNG
;
A
#
# COMPACT_ATOMS: atom_id res chain seq x y z
N MET A 1 5.57 4.33 -10.81
CA MET A 1 5.24 2.96 -10.41
C MET A 1 3.92 2.59 -11.07
N GLU A 2 3.77 1.36 -11.53
CA GLU A 2 2.51 0.90 -12.12
C GLU A 2 1.54 0.49 -11.01
N GLN A 3 0.24 0.52 -11.30
CA GLN A 3 -0.77 0.00 -10.39
C GLN A 3 -0.58 -1.51 -10.17
N PHE A 4 -0.84 -2.00 -8.96
CA PHE A 4 -0.72 -3.41 -8.63
C PHE A 4 -1.84 -3.87 -7.70
N ASN A 5 -2.09 -5.18 -7.69
CA ASN A 5 -3.11 -5.77 -6.83
C ASN A 5 -2.44 -6.47 -5.65
N ILE A 6 -2.98 -6.28 -4.46
CA ILE A 6 -2.63 -7.06 -3.28
C ILE A 6 -3.82 -7.93 -2.88
N THR A 7 -3.51 -9.09 -2.32
CA THR A 7 -4.51 -9.99 -1.75
C THR A 7 -4.11 -10.39 -0.35
N PHE A 8 -5.08 -10.47 0.56
CA PHE A 8 -4.86 -10.89 1.94
C PHE A 8 -6.15 -11.36 2.60
N ASP A 9 -6.01 -12.18 3.62
CA ASP A 9 -7.10 -12.61 4.50
C ASP A 9 -7.15 -11.75 5.76
N ALA A 10 -8.34 -11.25 6.09
CA ALA A 10 -8.62 -10.57 7.35
C ALA A 10 -10.06 -10.86 7.77
N ASN A 11 -10.33 -11.02 9.07
CA ASN A 11 -11.69 -11.22 9.60
C ASN A 11 -12.47 -12.37 8.90
N ALA A 12 -11.78 -13.48 8.59
CA ALA A 12 -12.32 -14.62 7.85
C ALA A 12 -12.87 -14.28 6.44
N LYS A 13 -12.41 -13.17 5.85
CA LYS A 13 -12.74 -12.72 4.50
C LYS A 13 -11.46 -12.56 3.68
N ASN A 14 -11.58 -12.84 2.39
CA ASN A 14 -10.53 -12.58 1.41
C ASN A 14 -10.73 -11.18 0.84
N TYR A 15 -9.67 -10.38 0.83
CA TYR A 15 -9.65 -9.04 0.25
C TYR A 15 -8.78 -9.03 -0.99
N VAL A 16 -9.29 -8.38 -2.04
CA VAL A 16 -8.54 -8.00 -3.23
C VAL A 16 -8.55 -6.49 -3.27
N VAL A 17 -7.37 -5.87 -3.27
CA VAL A 17 -7.22 -4.42 -3.17
C VAL A 17 -6.33 -3.94 -4.28
N VAL A 18 -6.82 -2.95 -5.03
CA VAL A 18 -6.05 -2.28 -6.09
C VAL A 18 -5.26 -1.16 -5.45
N ILE A 19 -3.95 -1.15 -5.65
CA ILE A 19 -3.05 -0.11 -5.18
C ILE A 19 -2.65 0.76 -6.37
N ILE A 20 -2.92 2.06 -6.23
CA ILE A 20 -2.54 3.09 -7.19
C ILE A 20 -1.45 3.94 -6.53
N PRO A 21 -0.18 3.72 -6.87
CA PRO A 21 0.91 4.59 -6.43
C PRO A 21 0.84 5.93 -7.18
N LYS A 22 1.04 7.03 -6.45
CA LYS A 22 1.05 8.39 -6.97
C LYS A 22 2.24 9.15 -6.35
N GLU A 23 2.87 10.01 -7.13
CA GLU A 23 3.87 10.95 -6.61
C GLU A 23 3.30 12.36 -6.70
N GLU A 24 3.28 13.08 -5.59
CA GLU A 24 2.77 14.45 -5.50
C GLU A 24 3.68 15.27 -4.58
N ASP A 25 4.16 16.43 -5.05
CA ASP A 25 5.06 17.31 -4.29
C ASP A 25 6.30 16.59 -3.67
N GLY A 26 6.84 15.58 -4.38
CA GLY A 26 7.97 14.79 -3.91
C GLY A 26 7.63 13.77 -2.80
N LYS A 27 6.35 13.56 -2.52
CA LYS A 27 5.83 12.54 -1.61
C LYS A 27 5.32 11.35 -2.41
N GLN A 28 5.57 10.14 -1.89
CA GLN A 28 5.00 8.92 -2.45
C GLN A 28 3.69 8.60 -1.72
N LEU A 29 2.59 8.63 -2.45
CA LEU A 29 1.25 8.30 -1.98
C LEU A 29 0.81 6.96 -2.56
N PHE A 30 0.02 6.22 -1.81
CA PHE A 30 -0.59 4.97 -2.25
C PHE A 30 -2.08 5.02 -1.95
N THR A 31 -2.90 5.06 -3.00
CA THR A 31 -4.35 4.92 -2.86
C THR A 31 -4.71 3.44 -2.97
N ALA A 32 -5.25 2.87 -1.90
CA ALA A 32 -5.73 1.50 -1.86
C ALA A 32 -7.25 1.48 -2.00
N ILE A 33 -7.73 0.77 -3.02
CA ILE A 33 -9.15 0.69 -3.39
C ILE A 33 -9.61 -0.75 -3.18
N ILE A 34 -10.49 -0.96 -2.20
CA ILE A 34 -11.15 -2.25 -1.96
C ILE A 34 -12.41 -2.34 -2.82
N ASP A 35 -13.18 -1.24 -2.89
CA ASP A 35 -14.34 -1.04 -3.75
C ASP A 35 -14.66 0.46 -3.85
N GLU A 36 -15.79 0.80 -4.47
CA GLU A 36 -16.21 2.17 -4.76
C GLU A 36 -16.32 3.05 -3.49
N ASP A 37 -16.73 2.48 -2.35
CA ASP A 37 -16.96 3.17 -1.08
C ASP A 37 -15.80 3.02 -0.07
N ARG A 38 -14.93 2.03 -0.25
CA ARG A 38 -13.84 1.71 0.68
C ARG A 38 -12.48 1.95 0.05
N LYS A 39 -11.94 3.15 0.27
CA LYS A 39 -10.66 3.62 -0.27
C LYS A 39 -9.80 4.24 0.81
N VAL A 40 -8.58 3.77 1.04
CA VAL A 40 -7.66 4.36 2.03
C VAL A 40 -6.43 4.90 1.33
N GLU A 41 -5.92 6.03 1.80
CA GLU A 41 -4.70 6.62 1.26
C GLU A 41 -3.58 6.56 2.29
N PHE A 42 -2.40 6.19 1.81
CA PHE A 42 -1.17 6.12 2.60
C PHE A 42 -0.11 7.06 2.02
N GLU A 43 0.64 7.74 2.88
CA GLU A 43 1.84 8.49 2.53
C GLU A 43 3.07 7.75 3.03
N LYS A 44 4.03 7.52 2.13
CA LYS A 44 5.34 6.96 2.49
C LYS A 44 6.18 8.03 3.16
N GLN A 45 6.60 7.72 4.37
CA GLN A 45 7.49 8.55 5.15
C GLN A 45 8.95 8.27 4.79
N LYS A 46 9.84 9.22 5.13
CA LYS A 46 11.27 9.12 4.83
C LYS A 46 11.97 8.00 5.59
N ASP A 47 11.44 7.59 6.73
CA ASP A 47 11.90 6.43 7.52
C ASP A 47 11.43 5.09 6.93
N GLY A 48 10.64 5.12 5.85
CA GLY A 48 10.17 3.92 5.14
C GLY A 48 8.87 3.34 5.68
N THR A 49 8.21 4.02 6.61
CA THR A 49 6.87 3.66 7.09
C THR A 49 5.77 4.25 6.19
N LEU A 50 4.53 3.77 6.36
CA LEU A 50 3.34 4.30 5.72
C LEU A 50 2.43 4.93 6.77
N ASP A 51 2.10 6.20 6.59
CA ASP A 51 1.14 6.94 7.41
C ASP A 51 -0.20 7.03 6.68
N VAL A 52 -1.31 6.91 7.42
CA VAL A 52 -2.65 6.96 6.81
C VAL A 52 -3.08 8.43 6.69
N THR A 53 -3.22 8.93 5.47
CA THR A 53 -3.60 10.34 5.21
C THR A 53 -5.10 10.52 5.09
N ASN A 54 -5.83 9.48 4.67
CA ASN A 54 -7.28 9.53 4.54
C ASN A 54 -7.90 8.18 4.94
N ASN A 55 -8.81 8.22 5.92
CA ASN A 55 -9.29 7.02 6.59
C ASN A 55 -10.83 6.92 6.58
N PRO A 56 -11.45 6.40 5.50
CA PRO A 56 -12.88 6.17 5.48
C PRO A 56 -13.18 4.76 6.00
N LYS A 57 -13.76 4.69 7.21
CA LYS A 57 -14.64 3.60 7.64
C LYS A 57 -14.10 2.15 7.54
N LEU A 58 -12.78 1.96 7.51
CA LEU A 58 -12.16 0.65 7.49
C LEU A 58 -11.71 0.24 8.89
N GLU A 59 -11.77 -1.06 9.16
CA GLU A 59 -11.25 -1.63 10.40
C GLU A 59 -9.72 -1.51 10.43
N THR A 60 -9.16 -1.18 11.59
CA THR A 60 -7.70 -0.95 11.76
C THR A 60 -6.86 -2.15 11.32
N ASN A 61 -7.35 -3.37 11.52
CA ASN A 61 -6.65 -4.58 11.08
C ASN A 61 -6.55 -4.65 9.54
N VAL A 62 -7.61 -4.29 8.82
CA VAL A 62 -7.61 -4.26 7.34
C VAL A 62 -6.63 -3.22 6.83
N ILE A 63 -6.61 -2.03 7.46
CA ILE A 63 -5.67 -0.95 7.11
C ILE A 63 -4.21 -1.42 7.30
N ASN A 64 -3.91 -2.04 8.45
CA ASN A 64 -2.57 -2.55 8.76
C ASN A 64 -2.14 -3.67 7.79
N SER A 65 -3.07 -4.55 7.40
CA SER A 65 -2.81 -5.60 6.42
C SER A 65 -2.47 -5.01 5.04
N ILE A 66 -3.19 -3.96 4.61
CA ILE A 66 -2.91 -3.26 3.36
C ILE A 66 -1.53 -2.61 3.41
N ALA A 67 -1.23 -1.84 4.46
CA ALA A 67 0.05 -1.15 4.62
C ALA A 67 1.24 -2.13 4.57
N THR A 68 1.12 -3.25 5.28
CA THR A 68 2.14 -4.32 5.28
C THR A 68 2.40 -4.82 3.86
N ARG A 69 1.34 -5.13 3.10
CA ARG A 69 1.45 -5.69 1.75
C ARG A 69 2.02 -4.68 0.75
N ILE A 70 1.68 -3.40 0.87
CA ILE A 70 2.29 -2.33 0.07
C ILE A 70 3.79 -2.29 0.34
N LEU A 71 4.21 -2.29 1.61
CA LEU A 71 5.63 -2.26 1.96
C LEU A 71 6.38 -3.50 1.48
N GLU A 72 5.79 -4.69 1.59
CA GLU A 72 6.37 -5.93 1.04
C GLU A 72 6.63 -5.79 -0.46
N GLN A 73 5.64 -5.33 -1.22
CA GLN A 73 5.76 -5.17 -2.67
C GLN A 73 6.81 -4.12 -3.03
N VAL A 74 6.76 -2.93 -2.42
CA VAL A 74 7.69 -1.83 -2.69
C VAL A 74 9.13 -2.24 -2.36
N ASN A 75 9.33 -2.95 -1.25
CA ASN A 75 10.65 -3.44 -0.87
C ASN A 75 11.15 -4.57 -1.79
N LEU A 76 10.25 -5.42 -2.31
CA LEU A 76 10.61 -6.42 -3.30
C LEU A 76 11.02 -5.78 -4.63
N GLU A 77 10.30 -4.76 -5.08
CA GLU A 77 10.67 -3.99 -6.27
C GLU A 77 12.02 -3.28 -6.10
N ASP A 78 12.25 -2.64 -4.96
CA ASP A 78 13.54 -2.00 -4.64
C ASP A 78 14.70 -3.02 -4.66
N ARG A 79 14.50 -4.19 -4.05
CA ARG A 79 15.48 -5.30 -4.08
C ARG A 79 15.73 -5.84 -5.47
N ASN A 80 14.70 -5.94 -6.31
CA ASN A 80 14.85 -6.42 -7.68
C ASN A 80 15.49 -5.35 -8.60
N ASN A 81 15.30 -4.06 -8.28
CA ASN A 81 15.85 -2.94 -9.04
C ASN A 81 17.28 -2.54 -8.58
N HIS A 82 17.71 -2.99 -7.40
CA HIS A 82 19.10 -3.05 -6.96
C HIS A 82 19.56 -4.52 -6.88
N PRO A 83 19.78 -5.19 -8.02
CA PRO A 83 20.62 -6.39 -8.00
C PRO A 83 21.96 -5.93 -7.46
N TRP A 84 22.43 -6.58 -6.39
CA TRP A 84 23.77 -6.36 -5.86
C TRP A 84 24.77 -6.27 -7.02
N ASN A 85 25.30 -5.06 -7.27
CA ASN A 85 26.58 -4.92 -7.97
C ASN A 85 27.64 -5.42 -6.99
N GLY A 86 27.78 -6.74 -6.92
CA GLY A 86 28.93 -7.42 -6.32
C GLY A 86 30.16 -7.28 -7.19
#